data_AF-A0A814G7E1-F1
#
_entry.id   AF-A0A814G7E1-F1
#
_cell.length_a   1.000
_cell.length_b   1.000
_cell.length_c   1.000
_cell.angle_alpha   90.00
_cell.angle_beta   90.00
_cell.angle_gamma   90.00
#
_symmetry.space_group_name_H-M   'P 1'
#
loop_
_entity.id
_entity.type
_entity.pdbx_description
1 polymer ?
#
loop_
_entity_poly.entity_id
_entity_poly.type
_entity_poly.pdbx_seq_one_letter_code
_entity_poly.pdbx_strand_id
1 'polypeptide(L)'
;MDALVTTIETPFDRASFKDWLRQYSKKLKQYLEENAPDRAQPFKAGMTKVAKEILSKFDEYTFYLGEKMDPDGMVVLQYYREDGSTPIFIYFKDGLREEKY
;
A
#
# COMPACT_ATOMS: atom_id res chain seq x y z
N MET A 1 3.38 4.45 26.08
CA MET A 1 4.77 3.97 25.93
C MET A 1 4.73 3.01 24.75
N ASP A 2 5.08 3.56 23.60
CA ASP A 2 5.31 2.96 22.27
C ASP A 2 4.44 1.79 21.83
N ALA A 3 3.32 2.11 21.18
CA ALA A 3 2.77 1.24 20.15
C ALA A 3 3.70 1.33 18.93
N LEU A 4 4.76 0.53 18.93
CA LEU A 4 5.49 0.21 17.70
C LEU A 4 4.43 -0.28 16.71
N VAL A 5 4.33 0.36 15.55
CA VAL A 5 3.50 -0.13 14.44
C VAL A 5 4.08 -1.47 14.01
N THR A 6 3.61 -2.56 14.61
CA THR A 6 4.05 -3.91 14.27
C THR A 6 3.40 -4.31 12.96
N THR A 7 4.22 -4.42 11.93
CA THR A 7 3.82 -4.97 10.63
C THR A 7 4.11 -6.46 10.60
N ILE A 8 3.20 -7.26 10.04
CA ILE A 8 3.33 -8.71 9.93
C ILE A 8 3.57 -9.05 8.46
N GLU A 9 4.70 -9.69 8.17
CA GLU A 9 4.99 -10.21 6.83
C GLU A 9 3.89 -11.20 6.43
N THR A 10 3.31 -11.00 5.25
CA THR A 10 2.18 -11.79 4.77
C THR A 10 2.49 -12.26 3.35
N PRO A 11 2.50 -13.58 3.09
CA PRO A 11 2.73 -14.08 1.74
C PRO A 11 1.56 -13.72 0.83
N PHE A 12 1.87 -13.24 -0.37
CA PHE A 12 0.91 -13.02 -1.45
C PHE A 12 1.35 -13.79 -2.68
N ASP A 13 0.38 -14.30 -3.43
CA ASP A 13 0.59 -14.66 -4.82
C ASP A 13 0.20 -13.48 -5.72
N ARG A 14 0.68 -13.49 -6.97
CA ARG A 14 0.45 -12.38 -7.90
C ARG A 14 -1.03 -12.15 -8.21
N ALA A 15 -1.87 -13.19 -8.19
CA ALA A 15 -3.30 -13.07 -8.46
C ALA A 15 -4.03 -12.45 -7.26
N SER A 16 -3.82 -12.97 -6.05
CA SER A 16 -4.42 -12.42 -4.83
C SER A 16 -3.98 -10.98 -4.58
N PHE A 17 -2.72 -10.63 -4.84
CA PHE A 17 -2.26 -9.25 -4.71
C PHE A 17 -2.89 -8.31 -5.75
N LYS A 18 -3.06 -8.77 -7.00
CA LYS A 18 -3.75 -8.00 -8.04
C LYS A 18 -5.21 -7.72 -7.68
N ASP A 19 -5.88 -8.70 -7.08
CA ASP A 19 -7.25 -8.53 -6.61
C ASP A 19 -7.33 -7.61 -5.38
N TRP A 20 -6.38 -7.72 -4.44
CA TRP A 20 -6.24 -6.78 -3.33
C TRP A 20 -6.04 -5.34 -3.83
N LEU A 21 -5.09 -5.10 -4.74
CA LEU A 21 -4.83 -3.78 -5.31
C LEU A 21 -6.10 -3.15 -5.92
N ARG A 22 -6.89 -3.96 -6.63
CA ARG A 22 -8.15 -3.51 -7.25
C ARG A 22 -9.16 -3.09 -6.18
N GLN A 23 -9.35 -3.92 -5.14
CA GLN A 23 -10.31 -3.66 -4.07
C GLN A 23 -9.89 -2.46 -3.22
N TYR A 24 -8.63 -2.42 -2.82
CA TYR A 24 -8.04 -1.33 -2.05
C TYR A 24 -8.12 0.01 -2.81
N SER A 25 -7.78 0.02 -4.10
CA SER A 25 -7.90 1.23 -4.93
C SER A 25 -9.34 1.73 -5.03
N LYS A 26 -10.32 0.82 -5.16
CA LYS A 26 -11.74 1.19 -5.21
C LYS A 26 -12.20 1.81 -3.89
N LYS A 27 -11.90 1.17 -2.76
CA LYS A 27 -12.25 1.64 -1.41
C LYS A 27 -11.65 3.01 -1.14
N LEU A 28 -10.36 3.18 -1.44
CA LEU A 28 -9.67 4.45 -1.22
C LEU A 28 -10.18 5.55 -2.15
N LYS A 29 -10.49 5.24 -3.41
CA LYS A 29 -11.11 6.21 -4.32
C LYS A 29 -12.47 6.70 -3.80
N GLN A 30 -13.32 5.79 -3.31
CA GLN A 30 -14.62 6.16 -2.73
C GLN A 30 -14.44 7.08 -1.51
N TYR A 31 -13.51 6.73 -0.62
CA TYR A 31 -13.17 7.58 0.52
C TYR A 31 -12.70 8.98 0.08
N LEU A 32 -11.83 9.07 -0.93
CA LEU A 32 -11.38 10.36 -1.46
C LEU A 32 -12.51 11.15 -2.12
N GLU A 33 -13.42 10.50 -2.85
CA GLU A 33 -14.59 11.19 -3.45
C GLU A 33 -15.49 11.85 -2.40
N GLU A 34 -15.59 11.28 -1.20
CA GLU A 34 -16.38 11.81 -0.09
C GLU A 34 -15.64 12.84 0.76
N ASN A 35 -14.33 12.65 0.99
CA ASN A 35 -13.57 13.40 2.00
C ASN A 35 -12.53 14.38 1.42
N ALA A 36 -12.04 14.13 0.20
CA ALA A 36 -11.03 14.93 -0.49
C ALA A 36 -11.21 14.83 -2.03
N PRO A 37 -12.33 15.33 -2.58
CA PRO A 37 -12.74 15.06 -3.96
C PRO A 37 -11.73 15.54 -5.01
N ASP A 38 -10.95 16.58 -4.70
CA ASP A 38 -9.84 17.09 -5.51
C ASP A 38 -8.69 16.07 -5.67
N ARG A 39 -8.54 15.15 -4.72
CA ARG A 39 -7.53 14.07 -4.75
C ARG A 39 -7.97 12.83 -5.53
N ALA A 40 -9.26 12.61 -5.70
CA ALA A 40 -9.79 11.37 -6.29
C ALA A 40 -9.28 11.12 -7.74
N GLN A 41 -9.25 12.16 -8.58
CA GLN A 41 -8.79 12.03 -9.96
C GLN A 41 -7.25 11.85 -10.06
N PRO A 42 -6.40 12.67 -9.41
CA PRO A 42 -4.96 12.41 -9.32
C PRO A 42 -4.62 11.02 -8.77
N PHE A 43 -5.33 10.57 -7.73
CA PHE A 43 -5.14 9.26 -7.13
C PHE A 43 -5.38 8.14 -8.15
N LYS A 44 -6.50 8.19 -8.90
CA LYS A 44 -6.82 7.15 -9.91
C LYS A 44 -5.73 7.03 -10.97
N ALA A 45 -5.21 8.17 -11.46
CA ALA A 45 -4.14 8.19 -12.45
C ALA A 45 -2.83 7.65 -11.89
N GLY A 46 -2.44 8.11 -10.69
CA GLY A 46 -1.23 7.66 -10.00
C GLY A 46 -1.25 6.17 -9.66
N MET A 47 -2.36 5.68 -9.10
CA MET A 47 -2.55 4.28 -8.74
C MET A 47 -2.45 3.36 -9.96
N THR A 48 -2.97 3.77 -11.12
CA THR A 48 -2.85 2.97 -12.35
C THR A 48 -1.40 2.79 -12.79
N LYS A 49 -0.58 3.85 -12.67
CA LYS A 49 0.86 3.79 -13.00
C LYS A 49 1.60 2.92 -11.99
N VAL A 50 1.40 3.18 -10.70
CA VAL A 50 2.09 2.48 -9.60
C VAL A 50 1.71 1.00 -9.56
N ALA A 51 0.44 0.65 -9.78
CA ALA A 51 0.01 -0.75 -9.82
C ALA A 51 0.72 -1.55 -10.94
N LYS A 52 0.93 -0.95 -12.11
CA LYS A 52 1.69 -1.61 -13.20
C LYS A 52 3.14 -1.84 -12.81
N GLU A 53 3.77 -0.85 -12.18
CA GLU A 53 5.16 -0.92 -11.74
C GLU A 53 5.35 -2.00 -10.67
N ILE A 54 4.51 -1.99 -9.63
CA ILE A 54 4.57 -3.00 -8.56
C ILE A 54 4.37 -4.40 -9.13
N LEU A 55 3.36 -4.61 -9.98
CA LEU A 55 3.09 -5.92 -10.58
C LEU A 55 4.21 -6.41 -11.50
N SER A 56 4.96 -5.50 -12.14
CA SER A 56 6.10 -5.87 -12.98
C SER A 56 7.31 -6.36 -12.19
N LYS A 57 7.44 -5.90 -10.93
CA LYS A 57 8.52 -6.24 -9.99
C LYS A 57 7.98 -7.03 -8.79
N PHE A 58 6.86 -7.75 -8.96
CA PHE A 58 6.14 -8.40 -7.86
C PHE A 58 7.06 -9.26 -6.99
N ASP A 59 7.96 -10.01 -7.64
CA ASP A 59 8.86 -10.96 -6.98
C ASP A 59 10.02 -10.28 -6.23
N GLU A 60 10.21 -8.96 -6.40
CA GLU A 60 11.19 -8.16 -5.65
C GLU A 60 10.64 -7.62 -4.32
N TYR A 61 9.32 -7.72 -4.11
CA TYR A 61 8.66 -7.15 -2.94
C TYR A 61 8.37 -8.21 -1.87
N THR A 62 8.59 -7.80 -0.62
CA THR A 62 8.01 -8.43 0.55
C THR A 62 6.78 -7.62 0.99
N PHE A 63 5.69 -8.31 1.31
CA PHE A 63 4.39 -7.70 1.62
C PHE A 63 4.12 -7.78 3.12
N TYR A 64 3.55 -6.71 3.66
CA TYR A 64 3.23 -6.61 5.08
C TYR A 64 1.83 -6.08 5.31
N LEU A 65 1.14 -6.63 6.31
CA LEU A 65 -0.11 -6.09 6.83
C LEU A 65 0.15 -5.34 8.15
N GLY A 66 -0.71 -4.37 8.45
CA GLY A 66 -0.72 -3.74 9.77
C GLY A 66 -1.13 -4.72 10.88
N GLU A 67 -0.90 -4.34 12.13
CA GLU A 67 -1.14 -5.18 13.32
C GLU A 67 -2.52 -5.85 13.35
N LYS A 68 -3.55 -5.15 12.86
CA LYS A 68 -4.94 -5.67 12.83
C LYS A 68 -5.17 -6.75 11.78
N MET A 69 -4.21 -7.00 10.90
CA MET A 69 -4.29 -7.93 9.77
C MET A 69 -5.58 -7.76 8.95
N ASP A 70 -6.07 -6.53 8.83
CA ASP A 70 -7.27 -6.22 8.05
C ASP A 70 -7.00 -6.52 6.57
N PRO A 71 -7.67 -7.52 5.95
CA PRO A 71 -7.47 -7.85 4.55
C PRO A 71 -7.90 -6.73 3.61
N ASP A 72 -8.78 -5.82 4.07
CA ASP A 72 -9.20 -4.63 3.34
C ASP A 72 -8.36 -3.39 3.69
N GLY A 73 -7.33 -3.57 4.51
CA GLY A 73 -6.38 -2.57 4.94
C GLY A 73 -5.27 -2.33 3.92
N MET A 74 -4.33 -1.45 4.29
CA MET A 74 -3.15 -1.18 3.48
C MET A 74 -2.15 -2.34 3.58
N VAL A 75 -1.72 -2.86 2.44
CA VAL A 75 -0.51 -3.69 2.33
C VAL A 75 0.67 -2.74 2.11
N VAL A 76 1.66 -2.85 2.99
CA VAL A 76 2.94 -2.15 2.87
C VAL A 76 3.87 -3.02 2.05
N LEU A 77 4.62 -2.39 1.13
CA LEU A 77 5.57 -3.08 0.27
C LEU A 77 6.98 -2.76 0.76
N GLN A 78 7.85 -3.76 0.79
CA GLN A 78 9.27 -3.55 1.05
C GLN A 78 10.08 -4.14 -0.10
N TYR A 79 11.12 -3.43 -0.51
CA TYR A 79 12.17 -3.96 -1.36
C TYR A 79 13.53 -3.49 -0.84
N TYR A 80 14.61 -4.10 -1.28
CA TYR A 80 15.96 -3.63 -0.99
C TYR A 80 16.42 -2.68 -2.11
N ARG A 81 17.12 -1.60 -1.75
CA ARG A 81 17.82 -0.78 -2.76
C ARG A 81 18.82 -1.62 -3.55
N GLU A 82 19.34 -1.06 -4.63
CA GLU A 82 20.40 -1.66 -5.46
C GLU A 82 21.65 -2.07 -4.64
N ASP A 83 21.86 -1.47 -3.46
CA ASP A 83 22.92 -1.85 -2.52
C ASP A 83 22.68 -3.22 -1.81
N GLY A 84 21.50 -3.82 -1.98
CA GLY A 84 21.11 -5.11 -1.41
C GLY A 84 20.93 -5.15 0.10
N SER A 85 21.05 -4.02 0.80
CA SER A 85 21.10 -3.97 2.27
C SER A 85 20.15 -2.95 2.88
N THR A 86 19.80 -1.89 2.15
CA THR A 86 18.90 -0.84 2.66
C THR A 86 17.45 -1.19 2.33
N PRO A 87 16.60 -1.54 3.32
CA PRO A 87 15.19 -1.79 3.07
C PRO A 87 14.44 -0.47 2.84
N ILE A 88 13.58 -0.46 1.82
CA ILE A 88 12.69 0.65 1.50
C ILE A 88 11.26 0.19 1.62
N PHE A 89 10.51 0.86 2.48
CA PHE A 89 9.08 0.63 2.66
C PHE A 89 8.28 1.66 1.86
N ILE A 90 7.30 1.18 1.11
CA ILE A 90 6.39 1.99 0.31
C ILE A 90 5.02 1.96 0.97
N TYR A 91 4.50 3.16 1.22
CA TYR A 91 3.15 3.38 1.76
C TYR A 91 2.33 4.20 0.78
N PHE A 92 1.02 3.91 0.71
CA PHE A 92 0.10 4.71 -0.08
C PHE A 92 -0.33 5.95 0.71
N LYS A 93 0.24 7.11 0.38
CA LYS A 93 0.00 8.38 1.09
C LYS A 93 -1.48 8.70 1.27
N ASP A 94 -2.29 8.57 0.21
CA ASP A 94 -3.71 8.90 0.28
C ASP A 94 -4.48 7.97 1.25
N GLY A 95 -3.92 6.81 1.62
CA GLY A 95 -4.47 5.88 2.62
C GLY A 95 -3.91 6.07 4.04
N LEU A 96 -3.12 7.11 4.30
CA LEU A 96 -2.60 7.46 5.62
C LEU A 96 -3.27 8.73 6.16
N ARG A 97 -3.41 8.81 7.48
CA ARG A 97 -3.77 10.03 8.21
C ARG A 97 -2.58 10.51 9.02
N GLU A 98 -2.28 11.80 8.95
CA GLU A 98 -1.27 12.43 9.81
C GLU A 98 -1.84 12.63 11.22
N GLU A 99 -1.05 12.29 12.23
CA GLU A 99 -1.31 12.60 13.63
C GLU A 99 -0.12 13.38 14.20
N LYS A 100 -0.40 14.49 14.89
CA LYS A 100 0.62 15.28 15.59
C LYS A 100 0.51 14.97 17.08
N TYR A 101 1.66 14.69 17.70
CA TYR A 101 1.80 14.38 19.12
C TYR A 101 2.47 15.54 19.86
#